data_AF-A0A534JLZ6-F1
#
_entry.id   AF-A0A534JLZ6-F1
#
_cell.length_a   1.000
_cell.length_b   1.000
_cell.length_c   1.000
_cell.angle_alpha   90.00
_cell.angle_beta   90.00
_cell.angle_gamma   90.00
#
_symmetry.space_group_name_H-M   'P 1'
#
loop_
_entity.id
_entity.type
_entity.pdbx_description
1 polymer ?
#
loop_
_entity_poly.entity_id
_entity_poly.type
_entity_poly.pdbx_seq_one_letter_code
_entity_poly.pdbx_strand_id
1 'polypeptide(L)'
;MEKKGRGALLYTYRPILANPMTVALLLLVLVVTFGIGPIVAGPEGLWPLGGACFAPLAAVLLAMALFKPSPTLVFEDGIEVSLPLWRRLLGRPRYIPWSEARDVYPRSYEVAGSFLSPFASSAGTLVHTGIGIETKEGRRILIRFTPGSIRVFRAESRGYLETMMVIRDRFARRGERMITTAKSYSDTEVLAMQNRARQPLVRIEGVFTAFFLPPSIVIVLLIALAWARVDLTSFTIAIVLAVALFPPAISMARTLRQSERRNEILSELAKFQEHLRERSEPANGAKPE
;
A
#
# COMPACT_ATOMS: atom_id res chain seq x y z
N MET A 1 10.73 -6.07 -29.51
CA MET A 1 9.34 -6.46 -29.83
C MET A 1 8.47 -5.23 -29.73
N GLU A 2 8.15 -4.62 -30.86
CA GLU A 2 7.06 -3.63 -30.94
C GLU A 2 5.79 -4.26 -30.38
N LYS A 3 5.24 -3.64 -29.33
CA LYS A 3 3.92 -3.95 -28.76
C LYS A 3 2.84 -3.49 -29.75
N LYS A 4 2.77 -4.11 -30.94
CA LYS A 4 1.72 -3.89 -31.95
C LYS A 4 0.36 -4.00 -31.27
N GLY A 5 -0.37 -2.90 -31.16
CA GLY A 5 -1.71 -2.84 -30.55
C GLY A 5 -1.84 -2.09 -29.22
N ARG A 6 -0.80 -1.40 -28.73
CA ARG A 6 -0.92 -0.52 -27.54
C ARG A 6 -0.98 0.98 -27.85
N GLY A 7 -0.60 1.35 -29.07
CA GLY A 7 -0.43 2.74 -29.46
C GLY A 7 0.79 3.42 -28.82
N ALA A 8 0.90 4.74 -28.99
CA ALA A 8 2.03 5.52 -28.52
C ALA A 8 2.11 5.54 -26.98
N LEU A 9 3.33 5.55 -26.44
CA LEU A 9 3.56 5.74 -25.01
C LEU A 9 3.36 7.23 -24.67
N LEU A 10 2.40 7.52 -23.79
CA LEU A 10 2.05 8.87 -23.38
C LEU A 10 2.79 9.33 -22.13
N TYR A 11 2.97 8.44 -21.15
CA TYR A 11 3.63 8.79 -19.90
C TYR A 11 4.21 7.56 -19.20
N THR A 12 5.28 7.77 -18.42
CA THR A 12 5.91 6.72 -17.61
C THR A 12 6.10 7.22 -16.18
N TYR A 13 5.41 6.58 -15.24
CA TYR A 13 5.65 6.76 -13.82
C TYR A 13 6.59 5.66 -13.30
N ARG A 14 7.69 6.07 -12.66
CA ARG A 14 8.63 5.15 -12.01
C ARG A 14 8.46 5.26 -10.49
N PRO A 15 7.88 4.24 -9.82
CA PRO A 15 7.76 4.25 -8.37
C PRO A 15 9.13 4.25 -7.70
N ILE A 16 9.19 4.86 -6.52
CA ILE A 16 10.37 4.83 -5.66
C ILE A 16 10.67 3.36 -5.30
N LEU A 17 11.94 2.97 -5.44
CA LEU A 17 12.37 1.59 -5.27
C LEU A 17 12.22 1.09 -3.82
N ALA A 18 12.52 1.96 -2.86
CA ALA A 18 12.40 1.67 -1.44
C ALA A 18 11.83 2.89 -0.71
N ASN A 19 10.82 2.68 0.13
CA ASN A 19 10.33 3.70 1.06
C ASN A 19 11.44 4.04 2.08
N PRO A 20 11.62 5.32 2.47
CA PRO A 20 12.52 5.71 3.56
C PRO A 20 12.47 4.79 4.80
N MET A 21 11.29 4.31 5.19
CA MET A 21 11.14 3.40 6.32
C MET A 21 11.72 2.00 6.07
N THR A 22 11.63 1.46 4.86
CA THR A 22 12.27 0.18 4.50
C THR A 22 13.78 0.31 4.56
N VAL A 23 14.30 1.46 4.14
CA VAL A 23 15.74 1.77 4.26
C VAL A 23 16.14 1.90 5.74
N ALA A 24 15.34 2.58 6.56
CA ALA A 24 15.60 2.69 8.00
C ALA A 24 15.60 1.32 8.71
N LEU A 25 14.64 0.44 8.39
CA LEU A 25 14.60 -0.92 8.92
C LEU A 25 15.84 -1.72 8.50
N LEU A 26 16.25 -1.62 7.23
CA LEU A 26 17.47 -2.27 6.75
C LEU A 26 18.71 -1.78 7.52
N LEU A 27 18.85 -0.47 7.70
CA LEU A 27 19.96 0.11 8.48
C LEU A 27 19.94 -0.37 9.93
N LEU A 28 18.77 -0.40 10.58
CA LEU A 28 18.63 -0.90 11.95
C LEU A 28 19.07 -2.37 12.05
N VAL A 29 18.57 -3.22 11.15
CA VAL A 29 18.94 -4.64 11.13
C VAL A 29 20.44 -4.81 10.88
N LEU A 30 21.04 -4.02 9.98
CA LEU A 30 22.48 -4.03 9.75
C LEU A 30 23.28 -3.66 11.01
N VAL A 31 22.86 -2.62 11.75
CA VAL A 31 23.52 -2.21 13.00
C VAL A 31 23.37 -3.27 14.09
N VAL A 32 22.17 -3.84 14.24
CA VAL A 32 21.92 -4.89 15.24
C VAL A 32 22.71 -6.15 14.92
N THR A 33 22.68 -6.58 13.65
CA THR A 33 23.38 -7.79 13.18
C THR A 33 24.89 -7.58 13.22
N PHE A 34 25.46 -6.55 12.57
CA PHE A 34 26.92 -6.44 12.43
C PHE A 34 27.63 -5.61 13.50
N GLY A 35 26.90 -4.76 14.24
CA GLY A 35 27.47 -3.94 15.31
C GLY A 35 27.22 -4.54 16.69
N ILE A 36 25.96 -4.58 17.11
CA ILE A 36 25.57 -4.95 18.47
C ILE A 36 25.77 -6.46 18.72
N GLY A 37 25.37 -7.31 17.78
CA GLY A 37 25.48 -8.77 17.89
C GLY A 37 26.89 -9.25 18.28
N PRO A 38 27.94 -8.89 17.52
CA PRO A 38 29.32 -9.26 17.85
C PRO A 38 29.80 -8.74 19.21
N ILE A 39 29.40 -7.52 19.60
CA ILE A 39 29.83 -6.88 20.86
C ILE A 39 29.20 -7.59 22.06
N VAL A 40 27.90 -7.93 21.99
CA VAL A 40 27.16 -8.55 23.09
C VAL A 40 27.50 -10.05 23.22
N ALA A 41 27.84 -10.71 22.12
CA ALA A 41 28.13 -12.15 22.10
C ALA A 41 29.60 -12.51 22.38
N GLY A 42 30.49 -11.53 22.53
CA GLY A 42 31.90 -11.74 22.91
C GLY A 42 32.03 -11.72 24.42
N PRO A 43 31.90 -12.88 25.10
CA PRO A 43 32.98 -13.88 25.10
C PRO A 43 32.53 -15.35 24.89
N GLU A 44 31.24 -15.62 24.77
CA GLU A 44 30.67 -16.99 24.79
C GLU A 44 30.54 -17.63 23.39
N GLY A 45 30.99 -16.96 22.32
CA GLY A 45 31.06 -17.55 20.97
C GLY A 45 29.71 -17.77 20.28
N LEU A 46 28.63 -17.20 20.84
CA LEU A 46 27.29 -17.27 20.25
C LEU A 46 27.17 -16.46 18.95
N TRP A 47 28.18 -15.69 18.53
CA TRP A 47 28.20 -15.08 17.22
C TRP A 47 29.02 -15.93 16.23
N PRO A 48 28.48 -16.34 15.06
CA PRO A 48 27.23 -15.91 14.42
C PRO A 48 26.03 -16.87 14.61
N LEU A 49 25.93 -17.66 15.70
CA LEU A 49 24.83 -18.61 15.94
C LEU A 49 24.58 -19.53 14.72
N GLY A 50 25.66 -20.07 14.13
CA GLY A 50 25.58 -20.91 12.93
C GLY A 50 24.97 -20.21 11.69
N GLY A 51 24.92 -18.88 11.68
CA GLY A 51 24.33 -18.05 10.62
C GLY A 51 22.89 -17.62 10.86
N ALA A 52 22.23 -18.11 11.92
CA ALA A 52 20.83 -17.75 12.23
C ALA A 52 20.64 -16.25 12.51
N CYS A 53 21.67 -15.58 13.01
CA CYS A 53 21.65 -14.13 13.24
C CYS A 53 21.48 -13.29 11.95
N PHE A 54 21.76 -13.85 10.78
CA PHE A 54 21.56 -13.19 9.48
C PHE A 54 20.15 -13.39 8.91
N ALA A 55 19.33 -14.27 9.50
CA ALA A 55 17.99 -14.56 9.00
C ALA A 55 17.08 -13.31 8.91
N PRO A 56 17.07 -12.37 9.89
CA PRO A 56 16.32 -11.13 9.78
C PRO A 56 16.78 -10.26 8.59
N LEU A 57 18.09 -10.18 8.36
CA LEU A 57 18.67 -9.42 7.24
C LEU A 57 18.27 -10.05 5.89
N ALA A 58 18.42 -11.37 5.77
CA ALA A 58 18.01 -12.10 4.58
C ALA A 58 16.52 -11.92 4.29
N ALA A 59 15.67 -11.97 5.32
CA ALA A 59 14.24 -11.74 5.20
C ALA A 59 13.91 -10.32 4.70
N VAL A 60 14.55 -9.28 5.24
CA VAL A 60 14.36 -7.90 4.78
C VAL A 60 14.79 -7.72 3.33
N LEU A 61 15.97 -8.24 2.95
CA LEU A 61 16.47 -8.15 1.58
C LEU A 61 15.57 -8.91 0.58
N LEU A 62 15.13 -10.11 0.93
CA LEU A 62 14.19 -10.90 0.14
C LEU A 62 12.86 -10.15 -0.03
N ALA A 63 12.32 -9.57 1.05
CA ALA A 63 11.11 -8.77 0.99
C ALA A 63 11.31 -7.56 0.05
N MET A 64 12.41 -6.82 0.16
CA MET A 64 12.70 -5.69 -0.73
C MET A 64 12.74 -6.11 -2.21
N ALA A 65 13.34 -7.26 -2.52
CA ALA A 65 13.39 -7.79 -3.88
C ALA A 65 11.99 -8.18 -4.39
N LEU A 66 11.22 -8.94 -3.60
CA LEU A 66 9.89 -9.44 -3.96
C LEU A 66 8.86 -8.32 -4.11
N PHE A 67 8.95 -7.27 -3.27
CA PHE A 67 8.05 -6.12 -3.32
C PHE A 67 8.49 -5.01 -4.26
N LYS A 68 9.63 -5.16 -4.96
CA LYS A 68 10.13 -4.18 -5.94
C LYS A 68 9.09 -3.90 -7.03
N PRO A 69 8.57 -2.66 -7.13
CA PRO A 69 7.54 -2.31 -8.09
C PRO A 69 8.10 -2.18 -9.51
N SER A 70 7.28 -2.50 -10.52
CA SER A 70 7.54 -2.13 -11.92
C SER A 70 7.05 -0.72 -12.21
N PRO A 71 7.51 -0.05 -13.28
CA PRO A 71 6.93 1.22 -13.71
C PRO A 71 5.45 1.07 -14.09
N THR A 72 4.69 2.15 -13.95
CA THR A 72 3.38 2.32 -14.58
C THR A 72 3.57 3.03 -15.92
N LEU A 73 3.02 2.49 -17.00
CA LEU A 73 3.17 3.02 -18.36
C LEU A 73 1.80 3.31 -18.94
N VAL A 74 1.55 4.56 -19.35
CA VAL A 74 0.30 4.97 -19.98
C VAL A 74 0.51 5.00 -21.48
N PHE A 75 -0.33 4.28 -22.21
CA PHE A 75 -0.35 4.25 -23.68
C PHE A 75 -1.66 4.80 -24.22
N GLU A 76 -1.70 5.09 -25.52
CA GLU A 76 -2.91 5.52 -26.25
C GLU A 76 -4.08 4.53 -26.12
N ASP A 77 -3.81 3.22 -26.17
CA ASP A 77 -4.84 2.17 -26.17
C ASP A 77 -4.96 1.40 -24.84
N GLY A 78 -4.16 1.75 -23.82
CA GLY A 78 -4.27 1.13 -22.49
C GLY A 78 -3.21 1.57 -21.50
N ILE A 79 -3.17 0.91 -20.35
CA ILE A 79 -2.22 1.18 -19.27
C ILE A 79 -1.57 -0.09 -18.77
N GLU A 80 -0.26 -0.05 -18.56
CA GLU A 80 0.49 -1.09 -17.87
C GLU A 80 0.65 -0.71 -16.40
N VAL A 81 0.06 -1.52 -15.51
CA VAL A 81 0.00 -1.25 -14.07
C VAL A 81 1.29 -1.70 -13.37
N SER A 82 1.78 -0.86 -12.45
CA SER A 82 2.86 -1.22 -11.53
C SER A 82 2.50 -2.45 -10.69
N LEU A 83 3.27 -3.54 -10.83
CA LEU A 83 3.16 -4.75 -10.02
C LEU A 83 4.47 -5.07 -9.28
N PRO A 84 4.40 -5.57 -8.02
CA PRO A 84 5.57 -6.08 -7.31
C PRO A 84 6.12 -7.34 -8.00
N LEU A 85 7.41 -7.59 -7.87
CA LEU A 85 8.11 -8.73 -8.51
C LEU A 85 7.41 -10.07 -8.26
N TRP A 86 6.95 -10.36 -7.05
CA TRP A 86 6.27 -11.63 -6.78
C TRP A 86 5.00 -11.82 -7.62
N ARG A 87 4.19 -10.78 -7.84
CA ARG A 87 3.00 -10.85 -8.72
C ARG A 87 3.39 -11.00 -10.19
N ARG A 88 4.54 -10.45 -10.55
CA ARG A 88 5.12 -10.55 -11.89
C ARG A 88 5.57 -11.99 -12.19
N LEU A 89 6.18 -12.65 -11.20
CA LEU A 89 6.57 -14.05 -11.29
C LEU A 89 5.35 -14.99 -11.40
N LEU A 90 4.24 -14.64 -10.75
CA LEU A 90 2.95 -15.36 -10.89
C LEU A 90 2.22 -15.10 -12.22
N GLY A 91 2.83 -14.40 -13.19
CA GLY A 91 2.26 -14.22 -14.52
C GLY A 91 1.01 -13.33 -14.60
N ARG A 92 0.71 -12.51 -13.58
CA ARG A 92 -0.51 -11.68 -13.60
C ARG A 92 -0.50 -10.66 -14.75
N PRO A 93 -1.63 -10.47 -15.45
CA PRO A 93 -1.74 -9.50 -16.53
C PRO A 93 -1.49 -8.09 -15.97
N ARG A 94 -0.63 -7.33 -16.66
CA ARG A 94 -0.25 -5.95 -16.29
C ARG A 94 -0.92 -4.91 -17.15
N TYR A 95 -1.14 -5.25 -18.41
CA TYR A 95 -1.70 -4.34 -19.39
C TYR A 95 -3.21 -4.44 -19.37
N ILE A 96 -3.87 -3.29 -19.32
CA ILE A 96 -5.32 -3.15 -19.35
C ILE A 96 -5.63 -2.25 -20.55
N PRO A 97 -6.26 -2.78 -21.60
CA PRO A 97 -6.78 -1.96 -22.69
C PRO A 97 -7.85 -0.99 -22.19
N TRP A 98 -7.90 0.23 -22.72
CA TRP A 98 -8.96 1.18 -22.37
C TRP A 98 -10.34 0.68 -22.79
N SER A 99 -10.42 -0.15 -23.84
CA SER A 99 -11.66 -0.81 -24.27
C SER A 99 -12.24 -1.77 -23.23
N GLU A 100 -11.41 -2.31 -22.32
CA GLU A 100 -11.84 -3.17 -21.22
C GLU A 100 -12.15 -2.36 -19.94
N ALA A 101 -11.67 -1.12 -19.85
CA ALA A 101 -11.97 -0.22 -18.74
C ALA A 101 -13.41 0.29 -18.87
N ARG A 102 -14.18 0.13 -17.78
CA ARG A 102 -15.53 0.68 -17.63
C ARG A 102 -15.49 2.02 -16.92
N ASP A 103 -14.69 2.12 -15.87
CA ASP A 103 -14.50 3.36 -15.12
C ASP A 103 -13.03 3.57 -14.76
N VAL A 104 -12.55 4.79 -14.90
CA VAL A 104 -11.23 5.26 -14.47
C VAL A 104 -11.43 6.49 -13.60
N TYR A 105 -10.99 6.44 -12.34
CA TYR A 105 -11.30 7.49 -11.37
C TYR A 105 -10.21 7.65 -10.31
N PRO A 106 -10.12 8.83 -9.66
CA PRO A 106 -9.28 8.99 -8.48
C PRO A 106 -9.69 8.02 -7.38
N ARG A 107 -8.76 7.19 -6.91
CA ARG A 107 -9.06 6.16 -5.89
C ARG A 107 -8.22 6.38 -4.66
N SER A 108 -8.87 6.63 -3.54
CA SER A 108 -8.21 6.71 -2.24
C SER A 108 -7.70 5.35 -1.81
N TYR A 109 -6.48 5.32 -1.31
CA TYR A 109 -5.90 4.16 -0.68
C TYR A 109 -5.03 4.59 0.49
N GLU A 110 -5.00 3.76 1.51
CA GLU A 110 -3.99 3.91 2.54
C GLU A 110 -2.79 3.06 2.18
N VAL A 111 -1.61 3.66 2.25
CA VAL A 111 -0.45 2.86 2.60
C VAL A 111 -0.64 2.62 4.07
N ALA A 112 -1.21 1.47 4.41
CA ALA A 112 -1.43 1.14 5.81
C ALA A 112 -0.08 1.32 6.52
N GLY A 113 0.01 2.36 7.36
CA GLY A 113 1.11 2.52 8.30
C GLY A 113 1.24 1.28 9.19
N SER A 114 0.23 0.39 9.17
CA SER A 114 0.21 -0.92 9.80
C SER A 114 1.41 -1.80 9.50
N PHE A 115 2.16 -1.59 8.40
CA PHE A 115 3.38 -2.38 8.19
C PHE A 115 4.56 -1.93 9.08
N LEU A 116 4.57 -0.69 9.59
CA LEU A 116 5.78 -0.08 10.15
C LEU A 116 5.57 0.75 11.42
N SER A 117 4.36 1.28 11.67
CA SER A 117 3.99 1.88 12.95
C SER A 117 2.48 1.81 13.18
N PRO A 118 2.03 1.08 14.22
CA PRO A 118 0.66 1.10 14.70
C PRO A 118 0.13 2.53 14.97
N PHE A 119 1.02 3.47 15.31
CA PHE A 119 0.68 4.87 15.62
C PHE A 119 0.45 5.75 14.38
N ALA A 120 1.15 5.47 13.27
CA ALA A 120 0.98 6.25 12.04
C ALA A 120 -0.29 5.87 11.26
N SER A 121 -0.73 4.61 11.39
CA SER A 121 -1.94 4.12 10.73
C SER A 121 -3.22 4.39 11.53
N SER A 122 -3.15 4.40 12.86
CA SER A 122 -4.33 4.53 13.74
C SER A 122 -4.99 5.90 13.65
N ALA A 123 -4.20 6.96 13.44
CA ALA A 123 -4.71 8.31 13.24
C ALA A 123 -5.41 8.51 11.88
N GLY A 124 -5.32 7.54 10.95
CA GLY A 124 -5.93 7.64 9.63
C GLY A 124 -5.33 8.75 8.75
N THR A 125 -4.12 9.23 9.08
CA THR A 125 -3.50 10.46 8.58
C THR A 125 -2.76 10.33 7.25
N LEU A 126 -2.60 9.11 6.72
CA LEU A 126 -1.89 8.84 5.47
C LEU A 126 -2.80 8.20 4.42
N VAL A 127 -3.85 8.95 4.03
CA VAL A 127 -4.64 8.63 2.84
C VAL A 127 -3.90 9.20 1.62
N HIS A 128 -3.67 8.34 0.64
CA HIS A 128 -3.06 8.69 -0.63
C HIS A 128 -4.07 8.54 -1.75
N THR A 129 -3.92 9.37 -2.78
CA THR A 129 -4.70 9.28 -4.00
C THR A 129 -3.94 8.45 -5.03
N GLY A 130 -4.60 7.43 -5.54
CA GLY A 130 -4.16 6.64 -6.68
C GLY A 130 -5.19 6.66 -7.79
N ILE A 131 -5.05 5.73 -8.73
CA ILE A 131 -5.99 5.58 -9.85
C ILE A 131 -6.71 4.24 -9.70
N GLY A 132 -8.04 4.32 -9.65
CA GLY A 132 -8.92 3.17 -9.71
C GLY A 132 -9.29 2.87 -11.15
N ILE A 133 -9.22 1.59 -11.52
CA ILE A 133 -9.75 1.10 -12.79
C ILE A 133 -10.75 0.00 -12.48
N GLU A 134 -11.97 0.16 -12.95
CA GLU A 134 -12.98 -0.90 -12.98
C GLU A 134 -13.07 -1.44 -14.38
N THR A 135 -12.86 -2.75 -14.55
CA THR A 135 -13.05 -3.39 -15.85
C THR A 135 -14.52 -3.73 -16.08
N LYS A 136 -14.90 -3.94 -17.35
CA LYS A 136 -16.24 -4.39 -17.73
C LYS A 136 -16.66 -5.70 -17.06
N GLU A 137 -15.70 -6.58 -16.78
CA GLU A 137 -15.89 -7.83 -16.03
C GLU A 137 -16.05 -7.63 -14.51
N GLY A 138 -16.00 -6.39 -14.02
CA GLY A 138 -16.14 -6.08 -12.59
C GLY A 138 -14.85 -6.18 -11.77
N ARG A 139 -13.68 -6.38 -12.40
CA ARG A 139 -12.40 -6.37 -11.67
C ARG A 139 -12.06 -4.94 -11.25
N ARG A 140 -11.73 -4.75 -9.98
CA ARG A 140 -11.30 -3.46 -9.43
C ARG A 140 -9.79 -3.45 -9.23
N ILE A 141 -9.10 -2.54 -9.91
CA ILE A 141 -7.64 -2.43 -9.89
C ILE A 141 -7.27 -1.07 -9.29
N LEU A 142 -6.25 -1.07 -8.44
CA LEU A 142 -5.71 0.14 -7.81
C LEU A 142 -4.26 0.32 -8.24
N ILE A 143 -3.97 1.46 -8.86
CA ILE A 143 -2.63 1.91 -9.17
C ILE A 143 -2.17 2.87 -8.07
N ARG A 144 -1.12 2.48 -7.35
CA ARG A 144 -0.57 3.23 -6.22
C ARG A 144 0.56 4.15 -6.66
N PHE A 145 0.63 5.33 -6.05
CA PHE A 145 1.67 6.32 -6.29
C PHE A 145 2.34 6.71 -4.98
N THR A 146 3.55 6.18 -4.76
CA THR A 146 4.34 6.49 -3.56
C THR A 146 4.80 7.95 -3.55
N PRO A 147 4.49 8.75 -2.51
CA PRO A 147 5.02 10.11 -2.40
C PRO A 147 6.54 10.11 -2.17
N GLY A 148 7.26 10.97 -2.89
CA GLY A 148 8.72 11.15 -2.81
C GLY A 148 9.22 11.80 -1.52
N SER A 149 8.33 12.48 -0.82
CA SER A 149 8.62 13.15 0.44
C SER A 149 7.36 13.10 1.28
N ILE A 150 7.49 12.88 2.59
CA ILE A 150 6.41 13.11 3.57
C ILE A 150 6.22 14.62 3.67
N ARG A 151 5.67 15.24 2.62
CA ARG A 151 5.09 16.58 2.72
C ARG A 151 3.75 16.37 3.38
N VAL A 152 3.72 16.66 4.68
CA VAL A 152 2.52 16.66 5.50
C VAL A 152 1.38 17.31 4.69
N PHE A 153 0.25 16.62 4.55
CA PHE A 153 -1.02 17.11 4.01
C PHE A 153 -1.31 17.12 2.50
N ARG A 154 -0.47 16.58 1.59
CA ARG A 154 -0.92 16.33 0.20
C ARG A 154 -1.25 14.85 -0.01
N ALA A 155 -2.55 14.54 -0.09
CA ALA A 155 -3.04 13.22 -0.50
C ALA A 155 -2.57 12.85 -1.92
N GLU A 156 -2.37 13.86 -2.77
CA GLU A 156 -2.00 13.71 -4.17
C GLU A 156 -0.48 13.83 -4.38
N SER A 157 0.12 12.77 -4.92
CA SER A 157 1.53 12.78 -5.32
C SER A 157 1.71 13.40 -6.72
N ARG A 158 2.90 13.94 -7.00
CA ARG A 158 3.24 14.44 -8.35
C ARG A 158 3.06 13.38 -9.43
N GLY A 159 3.47 12.14 -9.15
CA GLY A 159 3.30 11.02 -10.07
C GLY A 159 1.82 10.72 -10.36
N TYR A 160 0.95 10.82 -9.34
CA TYR A 160 -0.50 10.70 -9.53
C TYR A 160 -1.03 11.83 -10.41
N LEU A 161 -0.71 13.09 -10.09
CA LEU A 161 -1.20 14.27 -10.82
C LEU A 161 -0.84 14.22 -12.30
N GLU A 162 0.43 13.97 -12.62
CA GLU A 162 0.92 13.89 -14.00
C GLU A 162 0.27 12.72 -14.76
N THR A 163 0.15 11.55 -14.11
CA THR A 163 -0.47 10.37 -14.74
C THR A 163 -1.96 10.59 -15.00
N MET A 164 -2.71 11.11 -14.03
CA MET A 164 -4.15 11.36 -14.17
C MET A 164 -4.43 12.45 -15.20
N MET A 165 -3.59 13.47 -15.29
CA MET A 165 -3.68 14.51 -16.32
C MET A 165 -3.55 13.93 -17.73
N VAL A 166 -2.56 13.05 -17.96
CA VAL A 166 -2.37 12.39 -19.26
C VAL A 166 -3.54 11.49 -19.62
N ILE A 167 -4.10 10.77 -18.64
CA ILE A 167 -5.28 9.94 -18.87
C ILE A 167 -6.50 10.80 -19.23
N ARG A 168 -6.79 11.86 -18.46
CA ARG A 168 -7.89 12.80 -18.74
C ARG A 168 -7.78 13.39 -20.14
N ASP A 169 -6.60 13.89 -20.51
CA ASP A 169 -6.33 14.43 -21.84
C ASP A 169 -6.57 13.40 -22.95
N ARG A 170 -6.10 12.15 -22.76
CA ARG A 170 -6.34 11.07 -23.73
C ARG A 170 -7.84 10.78 -23.91
N PHE A 171 -8.61 10.68 -22.83
CA PHE A 171 -10.06 10.43 -22.90
C PHE A 171 -10.79 11.59 -23.55
N ALA A 172 -10.45 12.82 -23.18
CA ALA A 172 -11.00 14.04 -23.78
C ALA A 172 -10.72 14.12 -25.30
N ARG A 173 -9.48 13.87 -25.74
CA ARG A 173 -9.09 13.86 -27.16
C ARG A 173 -9.85 12.83 -28.00
N ARG A 174 -10.31 11.74 -27.40
CA ARG A 174 -11.10 10.68 -28.06
C ARG A 174 -12.62 10.85 -27.92
N GLY A 175 -13.08 11.87 -27.17
CA GLY A 175 -14.49 12.02 -26.83
C GLY A 175 -15.05 10.86 -25.99
N GLU A 176 -14.18 10.12 -25.31
CA GLU A 176 -14.56 9.00 -24.44
C GLU A 176 -14.77 9.50 -23.01
N ARG A 177 -15.74 8.94 -22.29
CA ARG A 177 -15.92 9.22 -20.86
C ARG A 177 -15.03 8.32 -20.03
N MET A 178 -14.40 8.86 -18.99
CA MET A 178 -13.66 8.05 -18.02
C MET A 178 -14.61 7.31 -17.09
N ILE A 179 -15.80 7.84 -16.82
CA ILE A 179 -16.76 7.25 -15.88
C ILE A 179 -18.11 7.03 -16.55
N THR A 180 -18.62 5.81 -16.46
CA THR A 180 -19.90 5.41 -17.07
C THR A 180 -20.94 5.00 -16.03
N THR A 181 -20.53 4.61 -14.82
CA THR A 181 -21.43 4.03 -13.81
C THR A 181 -21.50 4.81 -12.49
N ALA A 182 -21.21 6.12 -12.50
CA ALA A 182 -21.31 6.94 -11.28
C ALA A 182 -22.73 6.93 -10.69
N LYS A 183 -22.81 6.68 -9.38
CA LYS A 183 -24.04 6.88 -8.60
C LYS A 183 -24.20 8.37 -8.31
N SER A 184 -25.43 8.86 -8.37
CA SER A 184 -25.78 10.19 -7.87
C SER A 184 -25.97 10.14 -6.37
N TYR A 185 -25.36 11.08 -5.65
CA TYR A 185 -25.54 11.26 -4.22
C TYR A 185 -26.11 12.65 -3.93
N SER A 186 -26.99 12.73 -2.93
CA SER A 186 -27.44 13.99 -2.34
C SER A 186 -26.38 14.58 -1.40
N ASP A 187 -26.45 15.88 -1.13
CA ASP A 187 -25.49 16.55 -0.24
C ASP A 187 -25.47 15.94 1.18
N THR A 188 -26.63 15.51 1.68
CA THR A 188 -26.75 14.85 2.98
C THR A 188 -26.06 13.49 2.99
N GLU A 189 -26.18 12.71 1.90
CA GLU A 189 -25.47 11.43 1.74
C GLU A 189 -23.95 11.64 1.63
N VAL A 190 -23.51 12.65 0.88
CA VAL A 190 -22.08 13.00 0.77
C VAL A 190 -21.50 13.36 2.14
N LEU A 191 -22.19 14.19 2.91
CA LEU A 191 -21.76 14.56 4.27
C LEU A 191 -21.73 13.35 5.21
N ALA A 192 -22.73 12.47 5.16
CA ALA A 192 -22.76 11.24 5.95
C ALA A 192 -21.59 10.31 5.60
N MET A 193 -21.30 10.14 4.31
CA MET A 193 -20.17 9.35 3.83
C MET A 193 -18.82 9.95 4.27
N GLN A 194 -18.65 11.28 4.18
CA GLN A 194 -17.45 11.96 4.67
C GLN A 194 -17.27 11.80 6.18
N ASN A 195 -18.34 11.96 6.96
CA ASN A 195 -18.30 11.79 8.41
C ASN A 195 -17.90 10.35 8.79
N ARG A 196 -18.43 9.36 8.09
CA ARG A 196 -18.05 7.95 8.27
C ARG A 196 -16.59 7.70 7.91
N ALA A 197 -16.08 8.34 6.86
CA ALA A 197 -14.68 8.23 6.45
C ALA A 197 -13.70 8.93 7.41
N ARG A 198 -14.16 9.88 8.24
CA ARG A 198 -13.33 10.56 9.25
C ARG A 198 -13.16 9.79 10.56
N GLN A 199 -13.90 8.69 10.76
CA GLN A 199 -13.79 7.90 11.98
C GLN A 199 -12.39 7.26 12.10
N PRO A 200 -11.78 7.26 13.31
CA PRO A 200 -10.49 6.64 13.54
C PRO A 200 -10.57 5.14 13.27
N LEU A 201 -9.54 4.60 12.63
CA LEU A 201 -9.50 3.18 12.24
C LEU A 201 -9.36 2.27 13.46
N VAL A 202 -8.57 2.69 14.44
CA VAL A 202 -8.34 1.95 15.68
C VAL A 202 -8.33 2.95 16.82
N ARG A 203 -8.94 2.57 17.95
CA ARG A 203 -8.85 3.39 19.16
C ARG A 203 -7.42 3.36 19.69
N ILE A 204 -6.99 4.44 20.35
CA ILE A 204 -5.62 4.59 20.86
C ILE A 204 -5.23 3.43 21.77
N GLU A 205 -6.16 2.93 22.59
CA GLU A 205 -5.93 1.82 23.51
C GLU A 205 -5.54 0.54 22.76
N GLY A 206 -6.15 0.28 21.60
CA GLY A 206 -5.83 -0.87 20.75
C GLY A 206 -4.41 -0.82 20.18
N VAL A 207 -3.87 0.39 19.98
CA VAL A 207 -2.49 0.62 19.51
C VAL A 207 -1.49 0.27 20.61
N PHE A 208 -1.74 0.75 21.84
CA PHE A 208 -0.92 0.40 23.01
C PHE A 208 -0.89 -1.10 23.24
N THR A 209 -2.05 -1.76 23.25
CA THR A 209 -2.11 -3.21 23.42
C THR A 209 -1.34 -3.93 22.32
N ALA A 210 -1.48 -3.54 21.05
CA ALA A 210 -0.75 -4.20 19.95
C ALA A 210 0.78 -4.06 20.06
N PHE A 211 1.28 -2.99 20.67
CA PHE A 211 2.71 -2.73 20.82
C PHE A 211 3.33 -3.45 22.03
N PHE A 212 2.66 -3.39 23.19
CA PHE A 212 3.19 -3.94 24.45
C PHE A 212 2.86 -5.43 24.66
N LEU A 213 1.82 -5.95 24.00
CA LEU A 213 1.40 -7.34 24.18
C LEU A 213 2.45 -8.36 23.69
N PRO A 214 3.11 -8.22 22.51
CA PRO A 214 4.12 -9.18 22.07
C PRO A 214 5.28 -9.37 23.04
N PRO A 215 6.00 -8.32 23.50
CA PRO A 215 7.08 -8.52 24.47
C PRO A 215 6.56 -9.07 25.81
N SER A 216 5.36 -8.68 26.24
CA SER A 216 4.73 -9.22 27.45
C SER A 216 4.46 -10.73 27.34
N ILE A 217 3.94 -11.18 26.19
CA ILE A 217 3.72 -12.61 25.91
C ILE A 217 5.06 -13.36 25.92
N VAL A 218 6.09 -12.82 25.26
CA VAL A 218 7.42 -13.44 25.26
C VAL A 218 7.95 -13.61 26.68
N ILE A 219 7.90 -12.55 27.51
CA ILE A 219 8.37 -12.60 28.90
C ILE A 219 7.61 -13.67 29.70
N VAL A 220 6.28 -13.65 29.64
CA VAL A 220 5.44 -14.62 30.39
C VAL A 220 5.71 -16.05 29.95
N LEU A 221 5.84 -16.30 28.65
CA LEU A 221 6.15 -17.64 28.12
C LEU A 221 7.55 -18.10 28.52
N LEU A 222 8.55 -17.22 28.49
CA LEU A 222 9.90 -17.56 28.93
C LEU A 222 9.95 -17.88 30.43
N ILE A 223 9.24 -17.12 31.27
CA ILE A 223 9.11 -17.41 32.71
C ILE A 223 8.43 -18.77 32.93
N ALA A 224 7.35 -19.06 32.18
CA ALA A 224 6.64 -20.33 32.29
C ALA A 224 7.51 -21.53 31.87
N LEU A 225 8.27 -21.40 30.77
CA LEU A 225 9.21 -22.42 30.30
C LEU A 225 10.34 -22.67 31.31
N ALA A 226 10.87 -21.60 31.92
CA ALA A 226 11.87 -21.71 32.98
C ALA A 226 11.31 -22.45 34.20
N TRP A 227 10.07 -22.15 34.60
CA TRP A 227 9.41 -22.83 35.72
C TRP A 227 9.14 -24.31 35.43
N ALA A 228 8.77 -24.62 34.18
CA ALA A 228 8.57 -25.98 33.69
C ALA A 228 9.87 -26.73 33.36
N ARG A 229 11.04 -26.10 33.54
CA ARG A 229 12.37 -26.65 33.21
C ARG A 229 12.48 -27.17 31.78
N VAL A 230 11.86 -26.46 30.83
CA VAL A 230 11.94 -26.78 29.41
C VAL A 230 13.17 -26.12 28.81
N ASP A 231 13.99 -26.90 28.10
CA ASP A 231 15.18 -26.37 27.44
C ASP A 231 14.82 -25.37 26.33
N LEU A 232 15.57 -24.27 26.30
CA LEU A 232 15.50 -23.24 25.28
C LEU A 232 16.19 -23.71 24.00
N THR A 233 15.50 -24.57 23.26
CA THR A 233 15.92 -24.96 21.91
C THR A 233 15.45 -23.94 20.88
N SER A 234 16.06 -23.93 19.69
CA SER A 234 15.62 -23.11 18.56
C SER A 234 14.13 -23.32 18.21
N PHE A 235 13.61 -24.53 18.41
CA PHE A 235 12.21 -24.87 18.19
C PHE A 235 11.28 -24.22 19.22
N THR A 236 11.65 -24.28 20.51
CA THR A 236 10.88 -23.66 21.60
C THR A 236 10.82 -22.14 21.42
N ILE A 237 11.93 -21.51 21.04
CA ILE A 237 12.01 -20.08 20.74
C ILE A 237 11.12 -19.72 19.55
N ALA A 238 11.13 -20.52 18.47
CA ALA A 238 10.28 -20.30 17.31
C ALA A 238 8.79 -20.33 17.67
N ILE A 239 8.36 -21.25 18.55
CA ILE A 239 6.96 -21.31 19.03
C ILE A 239 6.61 -20.06 19.83
N VAL A 240 7.46 -19.65 20.79
CA VAL A 240 7.22 -18.44 21.61
C VAL A 240 7.06 -17.21 20.73
N LEU A 241 7.94 -17.04 19.73
CA LEU A 241 7.85 -15.95 18.77
C LEU A 241 6.58 -16.03 17.92
N ALA A 242 6.20 -17.22 17.44
CA ALA A 242 4.97 -17.41 16.68
C ALA A 242 3.72 -17.02 17.49
N VAL A 243 3.65 -17.44 18.76
CA VAL A 243 2.54 -17.11 19.67
C VAL A 243 2.51 -15.60 19.95
N ALA A 244 3.66 -14.98 20.21
CA ALA A 244 3.74 -13.54 20.46
C ALA A 244 3.36 -12.68 19.25
N LEU A 245 3.59 -13.18 18.03
CA LEU A 245 3.24 -12.49 16.77
C LEU A 245 1.78 -12.68 16.34
N PHE A 246 1.05 -13.62 16.94
CA PHE A 246 -0.32 -13.92 16.54
C PHE A 246 -1.31 -12.76 16.84
N PRO A 247 -1.32 -12.17 18.06
CA PRO A 247 -2.17 -11.01 18.35
C PRO A 247 -1.94 -9.78 17.46
N PRO A 248 -0.69 -9.31 17.22
CA PRO A 248 -0.48 -8.17 16.33
C PRO A 248 -0.88 -8.49 14.89
N ALA A 249 -0.69 -9.72 14.41
CA ALA A 249 -1.15 -10.13 13.08
C ALA A 249 -2.69 -10.03 12.94
N ILE A 250 -3.45 -10.48 13.95
CA ILE A 250 -4.92 -10.33 13.96
C ILE A 250 -5.33 -8.85 13.98
N SER A 251 -4.67 -8.04 14.83
CA SER A 251 -4.94 -6.61 14.93
C SER A 251 -4.74 -5.92 13.58
N MET A 252 -3.58 -6.15 12.94
CA MET A 252 -3.28 -5.63 11.61
C MET A 252 -4.32 -6.06 10.57
N ALA A 253 -4.73 -7.33 10.57
CA ALA A 253 -5.75 -7.83 9.64
C ALA A 253 -7.11 -7.12 9.82
N ARG A 254 -7.52 -6.82 11.06
CA ARG A 254 -8.76 -6.07 11.33
C ARG A 254 -8.65 -4.62 10.87
N THR A 255 -7.54 -3.95 11.18
CA THR A 255 -7.29 -2.57 10.73
C THR A 255 -7.26 -2.46 9.22
N LEU A 256 -6.66 -3.43 8.52
CA LEU A 256 -6.64 -3.49 7.05
C LEU A 256 -8.05 -3.56 6.48
N ARG A 257 -8.93 -4.42 7.02
CA ARG A 257 -10.33 -4.52 6.56
C ARG A 257 -11.12 -3.24 6.80
N GLN A 258 -10.89 -2.56 7.93
CA GLN A 258 -11.54 -1.27 8.21
C GLN A 258 -11.04 -0.17 7.26
N SER A 259 -9.74 -0.15 6.99
CA SER A 259 -9.11 0.73 6.00
C SER A 259 -9.67 0.50 4.60
N GLU A 260 -9.82 -0.75 4.17
CA GLU A 260 -10.42 -1.11 2.87
C GLU A 260 -11.83 -0.56 2.73
N ARG A 261 -12.70 -0.75 3.74
CA ARG A 261 -14.07 -0.22 3.77
C ARG A 261 -14.10 1.31 3.70
N ARG A 262 -13.20 1.98 4.44
CA ARG A 262 -13.07 3.44 4.42
C ARG A 262 -12.65 3.95 3.05
N ASN A 263 -11.67 3.29 2.45
CA ASN A 263 -11.18 3.61 1.11
C ASN A 263 -12.25 3.41 0.05
N GLU A 264 -13.12 2.39 0.17
CA GLU A 264 -14.26 2.22 -0.74
C GLU A 264 -15.23 3.40 -0.70
N ILE A 265 -15.59 3.89 0.49
CA ILE A 265 -16.45 5.08 0.64
C ILE A 265 -15.82 6.30 -0.02
N LEU A 266 -14.54 6.55 0.26
CA LEU A 266 -13.80 7.68 -0.33
C LEU A 266 -13.66 7.54 -1.86
N SER A 267 -13.53 6.30 -2.35
CA SER A 267 -13.44 6.00 -3.78
C SER A 267 -14.74 6.28 -4.52
N GLU A 268 -15.88 5.92 -3.93
CA GLU A 268 -17.21 6.20 -4.51
C GLU A 268 -17.48 7.71 -4.54
N LEU A 269 -17.10 8.45 -3.48
CA LEU A 269 -17.18 9.91 -3.48
C LEU A 269 -16.30 10.54 -4.56
N ALA A 270 -15.07 10.06 -4.72
CA ALA A 270 -14.15 10.55 -5.74
C ALA A 270 -14.64 10.24 -7.17
N LYS A 271 -15.24 9.06 -7.38
CA LYS A 271 -15.90 8.70 -8.65
C LYS A 271 -17.09 9.62 -8.96
N PHE A 272 -17.90 9.95 -7.96
CA PHE A 272 -19.00 10.90 -8.12
C PHE A 272 -18.50 12.32 -8.46
N GLN A 273 -17.48 12.82 -7.76
CA GLN A 273 -16.89 14.13 -8.03
C GLN A 273 -16.27 14.23 -9.42
N GLU A 274 -15.57 13.20 -9.87
CA GLU A 274 -14.98 13.16 -11.21
C GLU A 274 -16.06 13.12 -12.30
N HIS A 275 -17.15 12.39 -12.08
CA HIS A 275 -18.31 12.40 -13.00
C HIS A 275 -19.00 13.77 -13.07
N LEU A 276 -19.10 14.49 -11.95
CA LEU A 276 -19.59 15.88 -11.96
C LEU A 276 -18.64 16.80 -12.74
N ARG A 277 -17.32 16.61 -12.61
CA ARG A 277 -16.32 17.35 -13.36
C ARG A 277 -16.47 17.14 -14.87
N GLU A 278 -16.61 15.89 -15.32
CA GLU A 278 -16.83 15.58 -16.74
C GLU A 278 -18.11 16.21 -17.31
N ARG A 279 -19.15 16.40 -16.48
CA ARG A 279 -20.38 17.09 -16.88
C ARG A 279 -20.24 18.62 -16.89
N SER A 280 -19.35 19.15 -16.07
CA SER A 280 -19.17 20.59 -15.88
C SER A 280 -18.16 21.19 -16.86
N GLU A 281 -17.21 20.38 -17.35
CA GLU A 281 -16.32 20.77 -18.45
C GLU A 281 -17.15 20.78 -19.75
N PRO A 282 -17.42 21.96 -20.34
CA PRO A 282 -18.15 22.02 -21.60
C PRO A 282 -17.34 21.29 -22.68
N ALA A 283 -18.02 20.52 -23.51
CA ALA A 283 -17.46 19.95 -24.72
C ALA A 283 -17.17 21.08 -25.73
N ASN A 284 -16.21 21.96 -25.46
CA ASN A 284 -15.88 23.09 -26.32
C ASN A 284 -14.37 23.30 -26.45
N GLY A 285 -13.83 22.62 -27.46
CA GLY A 285 -12.87 23.23 -28.39
C GLY A 285 -13.54 24.09 -29.47
N ALA A 286 -14.85 24.40 -29.37
CA ALA A 286 -15.47 25.39 -30.24
C ALA A 286 -15.18 26.79 -29.68
N LYS A 287 -14.31 27.52 -30.37
CA LYS A 287 -14.15 28.96 -30.18
C LYS A 287 -15.51 29.64 -30.42
N PRO A 288 -15.92 30.60 -29.58
CA PRO A 288 -16.97 31.53 -29.95
C PRO A 288 -16.48 32.42 -31.10
N GLU A 289 -17.43 32.71 -31.99
CA GLU A 289 -17.30 33.43 -33.27
C GLU A 289 -16.51 34.74 -33.22
#